data_AF-A0A7L4DSQ7-F1
#
_entry.id   AF-A0A7L4DSQ7-F1
#
_cell.length_a   1.000
_cell.length_b   1.000
_cell.length_c   1.000
_cell.angle_alpha   90.00
_cell.angle_beta   90.00
_cell.angle_gamma   90.00
#
_symmetry.space_group_name_H-M   'P 1'
#
loop_
_entity.id
_entity.type
_entity.pdbx_description
1 polymer ?
#
loop_
_entity_poly.entity_id
_entity_poly.type
_entity_poly.pdbx_seq_one_letter_code
_entity_poly.pdbx_strand_id
1 'polypeptide(L)'
;TQIPVSPPPGPRPRLLALLHQDLHPSGLLRALGSLPSTHLTLGGPPHPGPGTPRLITIQSHPRKGGVTQKDETFTLLPDGSLRFLGGLPAKPEEEAGERRPHHVQTPASLADLEPPHPVTFRLQLSAAERTARAALSPPYQLSTPRKSTLLQVPGSIICAPDPPQDEDFEDPDDDLDV
;
A
#
# COMPACT_ATOMS: atom_id res chain seq x y z
N THR A 1 -63.51 -1.82 -7.14
CA THR A 1 -62.26 -2.60 -7.07
C THR A 1 -61.27 -1.83 -6.23
N GLN A 2 -61.08 -2.22 -4.97
CA GLN A 2 -60.18 -1.52 -4.04
C GLN A 2 -58.77 -2.06 -4.25
N ILE A 3 -57.85 -1.21 -4.74
CA ILE A 3 -56.46 -1.59 -4.97
C ILE A 3 -55.77 -1.70 -3.60
N PRO A 4 -55.11 -2.82 -3.26
CA PRO A 4 -54.38 -2.93 -2.01
C PRO A 4 -53.19 -1.96 -2.05
N VAL A 5 -53.25 -0.92 -1.22
CA VAL A 5 -52.12 -0.02 -0.95
C VAL A 5 -51.07 -0.83 -0.20
N SER A 6 -49.91 -1.02 -0.84
CA SER A 6 -48.76 -1.64 -0.20
C SER A 6 -48.31 -0.79 0.99
N PRO A 7 -47.98 -1.40 2.14
CA PRO A 7 -47.49 -0.65 3.29
C PRO A 7 -46.18 0.09 2.95
N PRO A 8 -45.92 1.26 3.55
CA PRO A 8 -44.72 2.03 3.30
C PRO A 8 -43.47 1.20 3.67
N PRO A 9 -42.39 1.29 2.88
CA PRO A 9 -41.16 0.56 3.17
C PRO A 9 -40.61 1.00 4.53
N GLY A 10 -40.34 0.02 5.40
CA GLY A 10 -39.75 0.28 6.71
C GLY A 10 -38.36 0.91 6.64
N PRO A 11 -37.85 1.45 7.76
CA PRO A 11 -36.52 2.05 7.81
C PRO A 11 -35.45 1.05 7.36
N ARG A 12 -34.59 1.47 6.44
CA ARG A 12 -33.49 0.62 5.96
C ARG A 12 -32.46 0.46 7.08
N PRO A 13 -32.00 -0.78 7.38
CA PRO A 13 -30.97 -1.00 8.39
C PRO A 13 -29.67 -0.28 7.98
N ARG A 14 -28.99 0.31 8.96
CA ARG A 14 -27.65 0.89 8.79
C ARG A 14 -26.63 -0.05 9.43
N LEU A 15 -25.64 -0.46 8.65
CA LEU A 15 -24.55 -1.31 9.11
C LEU A 15 -23.31 -0.45 9.33
N LEU A 16 -22.66 -0.62 10.47
CA LEU A 16 -21.34 -0.06 10.76
C LEU A 16 -20.39 -1.23 10.97
N ALA A 17 -19.23 -1.19 10.31
CA ALA A 17 -18.19 -2.19 10.45
C ALA A 17 -16.85 -1.51 10.68
N LEU A 18 -16.05 -2.07 11.58
CA LEU A 18 -14.68 -1.64 11.85
C LEU A 18 -13.72 -2.71 11.30
N LEU A 19 -12.69 -2.27 10.58
CA LEU A 19 -11.73 -3.14 9.92
C LEU A 19 -10.31 -2.66 10.21
N HIS A 20 -9.42 -3.59 10.57
CA HIS A 20 -8.00 -3.30 10.78
C HIS A 20 -7.22 -3.57 9.49
N GLN A 21 -6.70 -2.52 8.85
CA GLN A 21 -6.09 -2.66 7.51
C GLN A 21 -4.92 -3.65 7.50
N ASP A 22 -4.12 -3.68 8.55
CA ASP A 22 -2.91 -4.53 8.63
C ASP A 22 -3.21 -6.03 8.75
N LEU A 23 -4.46 -6.42 9.04
CA LEU A 23 -4.85 -7.83 9.22
C LEU A 23 -5.43 -8.45 7.95
N HIS A 24 -5.58 -7.67 6.87
CA HIS A 24 -6.26 -8.12 5.66
C HIS A 24 -5.42 -7.87 4.40
N PRO A 25 -5.49 -8.77 3.41
CA PRO A 25 -4.81 -8.55 2.15
C PRO A 25 -5.42 -7.38 1.39
N SER A 26 -4.59 -6.63 0.65
CA SER A 26 -5.00 -5.45 -0.11
C SER A 26 -6.12 -5.72 -1.12
N GLY A 27 -6.21 -6.94 -1.67
CA GLY A 27 -7.30 -7.36 -2.54
C GLY A 27 -8.68 -7.36 -1.85
N LEU A 28 -8.74 -7.83 -0.59
CA LEU A 28 -9.97 -7.81 0.21
C LEU A 28 -10.36 -6.37 0.55
N LEU A 29 -9.39 -5.55 0.97
CA LEU A 29 -9.63 -4.14 1.30
C LEU A 29 -10.20 -3.37 0.10
N ARG A 30 -9.67 -3.62 -1.10
CA ARG A 30 -10.18 -3.01 -2.34
C ARG A 30 -11.61 -3.47 -2.65
N ALA A 31 -11.89 -4.77 -2.53
CA ALA A 31 -13.23 -5.30 -2.76
C ALA A 31 -14.24 -4.71 -1.77
N LEU A 32 -13.85 -4.52 -0.51
CA LEU A 32 -14.69 -3.90 0.51
C LEU A 32 -14.89 -2.40 0.31
N GLY A 33 -13.95 -1.70 -0.32
CA GLY A 33 -14.01 -0.24 -0.51
C GLY A 33 -15.24 0.26 -1.27
N SER A 34 -15.82 -0.55 -2.16
CA SER A 34 -17.00 -0.19 -2.95
C SER A 34 -18.36 -0.53 -2.32
N LEU A 35 -18.39 -1.34 -1.25
CA LEU A 35 -19.64 -1.70 -0.58
C LEU A 35 -20.27 -0.56 0.24
N PRO A 36 -19.51 0.16 1.10
CA PRO A 36 -20.11 1.12 1.99
C PRO A 36 -20.48 2.41 1.24
N SER A 37 -21.61 3.01 1.63
CA SER A 37 -21.95 4.36 1.16
C SER A 37 -20.96 5.42 1.63
N THR A 38 -20.28 5.15 2.75
CA THR A 38 -19.26 6.01 3.34
C THR A 38 -18.26 5.14 4.07
N HIS A 39 -16.97 5.33 3.83
CA HIS A 39 -15.94 4.71 4.66
C HIS A 39 -15.01 5.78 5.23
N LEU A 40 -14.46 5.47 6.39
CA LEU A 40 -13.55 6.34 7.13
C LEU A 40 -12.23 5.60 7.30
N THR A 41 -11.15 6.24 6.86
CA THR A 41 -9.79 5.74 7.01
C THR A 41 -9.09 6.57 8.07
N LEU A 42 -8.58 5.88 9.09
CA LEU A 42 -7.81 6.49 10.17
C LEU A 42 -6.32 6.36 9.86
N GLY A 43 -5.69 7.49 9.55
CA GLY A 43 -4.25 7.60 9.34
C GLY A 43 -3.53 8.21 10.54
N GLY A 44 -2.21 7.99 10.58
CA GLY A 44 -1.32 8.52 11.62
C GLY A 44 -0.37 7.45 12.16
N PRO A 45 0.49 7.82 13.12
CA PRO A 45 1.44 6.88 13.71
C PRO A 45 0.71 5.73 14.45
N PRO A 46 1.23 4.49 14.37
CA PRO A 46 0.59 3.30 14.96
C PRO A 46 0.55 3.34 16.48
N HIS A 47 1.45 4.09 17.11
CA HIS A 47 1.52 4.28 18.56
C HIS A 47 1.43 5.78 18.91
N PRO A 48 0.23 6.38 18.84
CA PRO A 48 0.08 7.80 19.15
C PRO A 48 0.03 8.00 20.66
N GLY A 49 0.83 8.94 21.15
CA GLY A 49 0.69 9.46 22.50
C GLY A 49 -0.54 10.37 22.63
N PRO A 50 -0.96 10.70 23.86
CA PRO A 50 -2.01 11.69 24.12
C PRO A 50 -1.73 13.00 23.38
N GLY A 51 -2.75 13.56 22.71
CA GLY A 51 -2.60 14.82 21.97
C GLY A 51 -1.90 14.70 20.61
N THR A 52 -1.52 13.50 20.15
CA THR A 52 -0.95 13.31 18.81
C THR A 52 -2.05 13.51 17.74
N PRO A 53 -1.82 14.35 16.72
CA PRO A 53 -2.79 14.55 15.64
C PRO A 53 -2.94 13.28 14.80
N ARG A 54 -4.19 12.99 14.43
CA ARG A 54 -4.61 11.90 13.56
C ARG A 54 -5.38 12.46 12.38
N LEU A 55 -5.18 11.85 11.22
CA LEU A 55 -5.90 12.19 10.00
C LEU A 55 -7.06 11.21 9.83
N ILE A 56 -8.25 11.73 9.58
CA ILE A 56 -9.43 10.95 9.19
C ILE A 56 -9.75 11.35 7.76
N THR A 57 -9.65 10.39 6.86
CA THR A 57 -10.11 10.53 5.48
C THR A 57 -11.49 9.93 5.36
N ILE A 58 -12.46 10.74 4.96
CA ILE A 58 -13.86 10.35 4.77
C ILE A 58 -14.09 10.27 3.26
N GLN A 59 -14.44 9.09 2.77
CA GLN A 59 -14.83 8.88 1.37
C GLN A 59 -16.30 8.50 1.29
N SER A 60 -17.06 9.27 0.50
CA SER A 60 -18.50 9.10 0.33
C SER A 60 -18.81 8.68 -1.11
N HIS A 61 -19.66 7.66 -1.24
CA HIS A 61 -20.14 7.14 -2.52
C HIS A 61 -21.65 7.37 -2.65
N PRO A 62 -22.09 8.61 -2.94
CA PRO A 62 -23.51 8.91 -3.07
C PRO A 62 -24.10 8.18 -4.30
N ARG A 63 -25.32 7.64 -4.16
CA ARG A 63 -26.01 6.86 -5.21
C ARG A 63 -26.27 7.59 -6.54
N LYS A 64 -25.99 8.90 -6.63
CA LYS A 64 -26.33 9.79 -7.74
C LYS A 64 -25.21 10.74 -8.17
N GLY A 65 -23.97 10.53 -7.74
CA GLY A 65 -22.84 11.39 -8.08
C GLY A 65 -21.52 10.76 -7.69
N GLY A 66 -20.43 11.26 -8.27
CA GLY A 66 -19.07 10.72 -8.09
C GLY A 66 -18.60 10.65 -6.63
N VAL A 67 -17.41 10.10 -6.45
CA VAL A 67 -16.80 9.92 -5.13
C VAL A 67 -16.39 11.28 -4.58
N THR A 68 -16.78 11.57 -3.33
CA THR A 68 -16.31 12.75 -2.61
C THR A 68 -15.38 12.35 -1.49
N GLN A 69 -14.17 12.92 -1.50
CA GLN A 69 -13.18 12.71 -0.44
C GLN A 69 -13.03 13.99 0.38
N LYS A 70 -13.15 13.87 1.70
CA LYS A 70 -12.90 14.93 2.67
C LYS A 70 -11.87 14.47 3.70
N ASP A 71 -10.84 15.27 3.92
CA ASP A 71 -9.81 14.99 4.90
C ASP A 71 -9.97 15.90 6.11
N GLU A 72 -10.05 15.32 7.31
CA GLU A 72 -10.23 16.02 8.56
C GLU A 72 -9.16 15.59 9.56
N THR A 73 -8.52 16.54 10.25
CA THR A 73 -7.49 16.27 11.25
C THR A 73 -8.06 16.47 12.65
N PHE A 74 -7.78 15.53 13.55
CA PHE A 74 -8.25 15.53 14.93
C PHE A 74 -7.15 15.14 15.91
N THR A 75 -7.29 15.52 17.18
CA THR A 75 -6.51 14.94 18.28
C THR A 75 -7.43 14.25 19.28
N LEU A 76 -6.98 13.13 19.82
CA LEU A 76 -7.62 12.49 20.96
C LEU A 76 -7.11 13.13 22.26
N LEU A 77 -8.02 13.68 23.03
CA LEU A 77 -7.74 14.28 24.34
C LEU A 77 -7.68 13.19 25.42
N PRO A 78 -7.02 13.46 26.57
CA PRO A 78 -6.91 12.48 27.66
C PRO A 78 -8.24 12.03 28.27
N ASP A 79 -9.29 12.84 28.11
CA ASP A 79 -10.67 12.53 28.53
C ASP A 79 -11.44 11.66 27.52
N GLY A 80 -10.78 11.26 26.42
CA GLY A 80 -11.37 10.48 25.34
C GLY A 80 -12.15 11.30 24.32
N SER A 81 -12.21 12.62 24.46
CA SER A 81 -12.88 13.50 23.49
C SER A 81 -12.01 13.76 22.26
N LEU A 82 -12.66 14.01 21.12
CA LEU A 82 -11.99 14.37 19.87
C LEU A 82 -11.99 15.89 19.70
N ARG A 83 -10.81 16.46 19.46
CA ARG A 83 -10.65 17.88 19.11
C ARG A 83 -10.33 18.03 17.64
N PHE A 84 -11.18 18.75 16.90
CA PHE A 84 -10.93 19.10 15.50
C PHE A 84 -9.80 20.12 15.38
N LEU A 85 -8.85 19.85 14.50
CA LEU A 85 -7.70 20.73 14.22
C LEU A 85 -7.83 21.48 12.88
N GLY A 86 -8.69 21.02 11.98
CA GLY A 86 -8.84 21.57 10.64
C GLY A 86 -9.10 20.48 9.61
N GLY A 87 -9.58 20.85 8.43
CA GLY A 87 -9.87 19.91 7.35
C GLY A 87 -9.78 20.56 5.98
N LEU A 88 -9.47 19.75 4.97
CA LEU A 88 -9.51 20.17 3.57
C LEU A 88 -10.94 19.98 3.03
N PRO A 89 -11.47 20.92 2.23
CA PRO A 89 -12.78 20.77 1.63
C PRO A 89 -12.83 19.58 0.67
N ALA A 90 -14.04 19.03 0.51
CA ALA A 90 -14.27 17.85 -0.29
C ALA A 90 -13.93 18.11 -1.76
N LYS A 91 -13.02 17.31 -2.35
CA LYS A 91 -12.76 17.32 -3.78
C LYS A 91 -13.59 16.21 -4.45
N PRO A 92 -14.36 16.51 -5.51
CA PRO A 92 -14.93 15.46 -6.36
C PRO A 92 -13.80 14.73 -7.08
N GLU A 93 -13.75 13.41 -6.97
CA GLU A 93 -12.93 12.60 -7.88
C GLU A 93 -13.68 12.48 -9.22
N GLU A 94 -13.17 13.16 -10.24
CA GLU A 94 -13.62 13.00 -11.63
C GLU A 94 -13.02 11.70 -12.20
N GLU A 95 -13.85 10.91 -12.88
CA GLU A 95 -13.52 9.55 -13.31
C GLU A 95 -12.48 9.55 -14.46
N ALA A 96 -11.39 8.80 -14.24
CA ALA A 96 -10.44 8.24 -15.22
C ALA A 96 -9.57 9.19 -16.07
N GLY A 97 -8.36 9.46 -15.56
CA GLY A 97 -7.19 9.83 -16.36
C GLY A 97 -6.13 10.54 -15.52
N GLU A 98 -4.88 10.09 -15.60
CA GLU A 98 -3.71 10.67 -14.91
C GLU A 98 -3.62 10.47 -13.39
N ARG A 99 -2.77 9.50 -13.00
CA ARG A 99 -2.11 9.49 -11.69
C ARG A 99 -1.44 10.85 -11.47
N ARG A 100 -1.86 11.63 -10.48
CA ARG A 100 -1.05 12.75 -9.98
C ARG A 100 -0.35 12.36 -8.68
N PRO A 101 0.98 12.49 -8.62
CA PRO A 101 1.76 12.21 -7.43
C PRO A 101 1.58 13.34 -6.39
N HIS A 102 1.77 12.94 -5.15
CA HIS A 102 1.76 13.71 -3.92
C HIS A 102 2.46 15.07 -4.08
N HIS A 103 1.71 16.17 -3.90
CA HIS A 103 2.25 17.52 -3.88
C HIS A 103 2.93 17.76 -2.53
N VAL A 104 4.26 17.56 -2.50
CA VAL A 104 5.14 18.14 -1.48
C VAL A 104 5.29 19.63 -1.80
N GLN A 105 5.08 20.46 -0.78
CA GLN A 105 5.19 21.91 -0.83
C GLN A 105 6.61 22.33 -1.22
N THR A 106 6.72 23.21 -2.21
CA THR A 106 7.96 23.95 -2.51
C THR A 106 8.02 25.19 -1.61
N PRO A 107 9.08 25.42 -0.82
CA PRO A 107 9.52 26.77 -0.53
C PRO A 107 10.34 27.27 -1.72
N ALA A 108 10.07 28.51 -2.14
CA ALA A 108 10.81 29.18 -3.19
C ALA A 108 12.29 29.34 -2.84
N SER A 109 13.09 29.49 -3.91
CA SER A 109 14.51 29.82 -3.95
C SER A 109 15.46 28.62 -3.99
N LEU A 110 15.84 28.24 -5.22
CA LEU A 110 17.22 28.24 -5.70
C LEU A 110 17.17 27.85 -7.19
N ALA A 111 17.30 28.85 -8.05
CA ALA A 111 17.59 28.65 -9.46
C ALA A 111 19.07 28.33 -9.58
N ASP A 112 19.43 27.08 -9.26
CA ASP A 112 20.64 26.40 -9.68
C ASP A 112 20.44 24.92 -9.31
N LEU A 113 21.25 24.02 -9.85
CA LEU A 113 21.31 22.57 -9.62
C LEU A 113 20.69 21.71 -10.74
N GLU A 114 21.62 21.04 -11.42
CA GLU A 114 21.60 19.80 -12.22
C GLU A 114 20.25 19.07 -12.48
N PRO A 115 20.11 18.41 -13.64
CA PRO A 115 18.95 17.56 -13.89
C PRO A 115 18.84 16.45 -12.84
N PRO A 116 17.61 16.06 -12.43
CA PRO A 116 17.40 15.14 -11.34
C PRO A 116 17.93 13.75 -11.70
N HIS A 117 18.98 13.31 -11.00
CA HIS A 117 19.41 11.92 -11.06
C HIS A 117 18.24 10.98 -10.71
N PRO A 118 18.07 9.86 -11.45
CA PRO A 118 17.03 8.89 -11.14
C PRO A 118 17.26 8.35 -9.73
N VAL A 119 16.27 8.57 -8.86
CA VAL A 119 16.25 8.08 -7.48
C VAL A 119 16.14 6.56 -7.51
N THR A 120 17.28 5.90 -7.74
CA THR A 120 17.44 4.48 -7.46
C THR A 120 17.66 4.39 -5.96
N PHE A 121 16.85 3.58 -5.27
CA PHE A 121 17.02 3.29 -3.84
C PHE A 121 18.31 2.49 -3.62
N ARG A 122 19.47 3.14 -3.80
CA ARG A 122 20.77 2.58 -3.46
C ARG A 122 20.94 2.72 -1.95
N LEU A 123 20.36 1.78 -1.20
CA LEU A 123 20.51 1.71 0.25
C LEU A 123 21.98 1.46 0.60
N GLN A 124 22.69 2.52 1.00
CA GLN A 124 24.05 2.44 1.50
C GLN A 124 24.01 1.93 2.94
N LEU A 125 24.30 0.64 3.14
CA LEU A 125 24.40 0.07 4.47
C LEU A 125 25.72 0.49 5.13
N SER A 126 25.65 0.95 6.37
CA SER A 126 26.81 1.13 7.23
C SER A 126 27.51 -0.21 7.52
N ALA A 127 28.74 -0.17 8.04
CA ALA A 127 29.48 -1.39 8.38
C ALA A 127 28.71 -2.25 9.40
N ALA A 128 28.06 -1.64 10.38
CA ALA A 128 27.24 -2.32 11.38
C ALA A 128 26.01 -3.00 10.74
N GLU A 129 25.31 -2.32 9.85
CA GLU A 129 24.13 -2.87 9.17
C GLU A 129 24.48 -4.00 8.19
N ARG A 130 25.63 -3.92 7.51
CA ARG A 130 26.12 -5.04 6.69
C ARG A 130 26.39 -6.28 7.53
N THR A 131 27.04 -6.12 8.68
CA THR A 131 27.29 -7.22 9.61
C THR A 131 25.99 -7.80 10.14
N ALA A 132 25.04 -6.94 10.53
CA ALA A 132 23.71 -7.38 10.99
C ALA A 132 22.96 -8.15 9.88
N ARG A 133 22.97 -7.64 8.64
CA ARG A 133 22.34 -8.31 7.50
C ARG A 133 23.00 -9.66 7.19
N ALA A 134 24.32 -9.78 7.29
CA ALA A 134 25.03 -11.03 7.08
C ALA A 134 24.72 -12.08 8.16
N ALA A 135 24.38 -11.65 9.38
CA ALA A 135 24.00 -12.55 10.47
C ALA A 135 22.56 -13.09 10.36
N LEU A 136 21.71 -12.47 9.52
CA LEU A 136 20.34 -12.94 9.31
C LEU A 136 20.33 -14.18 8.41
N SER A 137 19.77 -15.27 8.92
CA SER A 137 19.46 -16.45 8.09
C SER A 137 18.33 -16.11 7.11
N PRO A 138 18.50 -16.32 5.80
CA PRO A 138 17.42 -16.17 4.82
C PRO A 138 16.20 -17.03 5.21
N PRO A 139 14.97 -16.51 5.04
CA PRO A 139 13.74 -17.16 5.51
C PRO A 139 13.44 -18.52 4.85
N TYR A 140 14.14 -18.87 3.76
CA TYR A 140 13.95 -20.13 3.03
C TYR A 140 15.14 -21.08 3.12
N GLN A 141 16.13 -20.80 3.98
CA GLN A 141 17.27 -21.69 4.16
C GLN A 141 16.89 -22.84 5.10
N LEU A 142 16.48 -23.97 4.52
CA LEU A 142 16.22 -25.20 5.26
C LEU A 142 17.53 -25.69 5.92
N SER A 143 17.49 -26.07 7.20
CA SER A 143 18.62 -26.71 7.87
C SER A 143 18.95 -28.05 7.20
N THR A 144 20.22 -28.48 7.23
CA THR A 144 20.65 -29.76 6.66
C THR A 144 19.80 -30.97 7.11
N PRO A 145 19.41 -31.13 8.39
CA PRO A 145 18.52 -32.22 8.78
C PRO A 145 17.12 -32.07 8.15
N ARG A 146 16.58 -30.85 8.10
CA ARG A 146 15.26 -30.57 7.50
C ARG A 146 15.26 -30.82 5.99
N LYS A 147 16.34 -30.47 5.29
CA LYS A 147 16.54 -30.81 3.87
C LYS A 147 16.55 -32.33 3.67
N SER A 148 17.29 -33.07 4.50
CA SER A 148 17.38 -34.52 4.40
C SER A 148 16.04 -35.21 4.63
N THR A 149 15.23 -34.76 5.58
CA THR A 149 13.90 -35.33 5.82
C THR A 149 12.89 -34.95 4.73
N LEU A 150 12.92 -33.71 4.24
CA LEU A 150 11.97 -33.23 3.24
C LEU A 150 12.27 -33.78 1.82
N LEU A 151 13.54 -34.06 1.52
CA LEU A 151 13.98 -34.64 0.26
C LEU A 151 14.03 -36.17 0.28
N GLN A 152 13.74 -36.82 1.41
CA GLN A 152 13.55 -38.28 1.52
C GLN A 152 12.18 -38.71 0.98
N VAL A 153 11.81 -38.23 -0.21
CA VAL A 153 10.64 -38.69 -0.94
C VAL A 153 11.12 -39.80 -1.89
N PRO A 154 10.40 -40.93 -2.03
CA PRO A 154 10.77 -41.95 -3.02
C PRO A 154 10.68 -41.35 -4.43
N GLY A 155 11.82 -41.04 -5.06
CA GLY A 155 11.92 -40.51 -6.41
C GLY A 155 13.15 -39.61 -6.59
N SER A 156 13.92 -39.83 -7.66
CA SER A 156 15.06 -38.98 -8.03
C SER A 156 14.65 -38.03 -9.14
N ILE A 157 14.68 -36.72 -8.90
CA ILE A 157 14.60 -35.73 -9.99
C ILE A 157 16.01 -35.64 -10.58
N ILE A 158 16.19 -36.22 -11.77
CA ILE A 158 17.43 -36.10 -12.52
C ILE A 158 17.34 -34.79 -13.31
N CYS A 159 17.96 -33.73 -12.80
CA CYS A 159 18.24 -32.57 -13.62
C CYS A 159 19.36 -32.97 -14.58
N ALA A 160 19.01 -33.32 -15.82
CA ALA A 160 20.00 -33.49 -16.86
C ALA A 160 20.72 -32.13 -17.04
N PRO A 161 22.06 -32.09 -17.14
CA PRO A 161 22.74 -30.89 -17.57
C PRO A 161 22.25 -30.58 -18.99
N ASP A 162 21.75 -29.36 -19.20
CA ASP A 162 21.55 -28.89 -20.55
C ASP A 162 22.89 -29.01 -21.31
N PRO A 163 22.86 -29.40 -22.60
CA PRO A 163 24.07 -29.39 -23.40
C PRO A 163 24.68 -27.98 -23.30
N PRO A 164 26.02 -27.86 -23.28
CA PRO A 164 26.65 -26.54 -23.33
C PRO A 164 26.00 -25.81 -24.51
N GLN A 165 25.35 -24.68 -24.22
CA GLN A 165 25.02 -23.72 -25.25
C GLN A 165 26.37 -23.37 -25.85
N ASP A 166 26.55 -23.64 -27.14
CA ASP A 166 27.75 -23.22 -27.83
C ASP A 166 27.93 -21.73 -27.52
N GLU A 167 29.02 -21.40 -26.85
CA GLU A 167 29.33 -20.01 -26.54
C GLU A 167 29.64 -19.37 -27.89
N ASP A 168 28.68 -18.67 -28.46
CA ASP A 168 28.93 -17.77 -29.58
C ASP A 168 29.86 -16.68 -29.04
N PHE A 169 31.16 -16.89 -29.21
CA PHE A 169 32.25 -15.98 -28.82
C PHE A 169 32.26 -14.66 -29.59
N GLU A 170 31.17 -14.31 -30.29
CA GLU A 170 31.08 -13.04 -31.00
C GLU A 170 30.60 -11.98 -30.01
N ASP A 171 31.57 -11.42 -29.29
CA ASP A 171 31.39 -10.25 -28.43
C ASP A 171 30.89 -9.10 -29.32
N PRO A 172 29.65 -8.59 -29.13
CA PRO A 172 29.08 -7.54 -29.98
C PRO A 172 29.76 -6.17 -29.80
N ASP A 173 30.86 -6.13 -29.04
CA ASP A 173 31.65 -4.95 -28.75
C ASP A 173 32.94 -4.89 -29.60
N ASP A 174 33.26 -5.93 -30.38
CA ASP A 174 34.52 -6.08 -31.16
C ASP A 174 34.56 -5.27 -32.49
N ASP A 175 33.45 -4.66 -32.90
CA ASP A 175 33.35 -3.73 -34.05
C ASP A 175 33.25 -2.25 -33.63
N LEU A 176 33.42 -1.95 -32.34
CA LEU A 176 33.49 -0.58 -31.82
C LEU A 176 34.91 -0.01 -31.94
N ASP A 177 35.31 0.30 -33.17
CA ASP A 177 36.48 1.15 -33.44
C ASP A 177 36.23 2.57 -32.88
N VAL A 178 37.00 2.97 -31.86
CA VAL A 178 37.10 4.36 -31.34
C VAL A 178 38.16 5.20 -32.06
#